data_AF-H6RSH6-F1
#
_entry.id   AF-H6RSH6-F1
#
_cell.length_a   1.000
_cell.length_b   1.000
_cell.length_c   1.000
_cell.angle_alpha   90.00
_cell.angle_beta   90.00
_cell.angle_gamma   90.00
#
_symmetry.space_group_name_H-M   'P 1'
#
loop_
_entity.id
_entity.type
_entity.pdbx_description
1 polymer ?
#
loop_
_entity_poly.entity_id
_entity_poly.type
_entity_poly.pdbx_seq_one_letter_code
_entity_poly.pdbx_strand_id
1 'polypeptide(L)'
;MFNTWIDQAERLKVEFQNARPFPLLVIDDFLDAATAEKLLEEFPAPDAMPKSRDYVFGDKHELSSVAEQGPTSKAFYDSLMSEQFRQFISTISDKELFVDPVFHGGGFHQSGDGGFLDTHVDFNMHPLHSDWKRTLNVLLYLNKDWQSAYDGRLLIKSRPDEEPRAIEPLFNRGLIMVTDDRTYHGFKKMSLPPGVTRKSIATYAYEKVPEGSMVARTTGWSPEAAGPLKRAFARHYDTAVRVKTKLFGSATANNR
;
A
#
# COMPACT_ATOMS: atom_id res chain seq x y z
N MET A 1 -9.69 15.58 11.20
CA MET A 1 -9.26 15.12 9.87
C MET A 1 -9.83 13.73 9.62
N PHE A 2 -9.37 12.70 10.33
CA PHE A 2 -10.07 11.41 10.33
C PHE A 2 -11.51 11.62 10.82
N ASN A 3 -12.45 10.90 10.21
CA ASN A 3 -13.82 10.84 10.71
C ASN A 3 -13.91 9.99 11.99
N THR A 4 -15.13 9.84 12.52
CA THR A 4 -15.41 9.22 13.83
C THR A 4 -14.96 7.77 13.97
N TRP A 5 -14.52 7.10 12.90
CA TRP A 5 -13.98 5.75 12.98
C TRP A 5 -12.70 5.68 13.82
N ILE A 6 -11.90 6.75 13.88
CA ILE A 6 -10.62 6.77 14.61
C ILE A 6 -10.80 6.55 16.11
N ASP A 7 -11.98 6.89 16.65
CA ASP A 7 -12.32 6.74 18.07
C ASP A 7 -13.05 5.41 18.37
N GLN A 8 -13.17 4.52 17.38
CA GLN A 8 -13.93 3.26 17.47
C GLN A 8 -13.03 2.01 17.43
N ALA A 9 -11.78 2.13 17.85
CA ALA A 9 -10.78 1.07 17.74
C ALA A 9 -11.26 -0.29 18.29
N GLU A 10 -11.89 -0.34 19.47
CA GLU A 10 -12.37 -1.60 20.08
C GLU A 10 -13.48 -2.28 19.24
N ARG A 11 -14.40 -1.49 18.69
CA ARG A 11 -15.45 -2.02 17.80
C ARG A 11 -14.82 -2.54 16.50
N LEU A 12 -13.95 -1.74 15.91
CA LEU A 12 -13.32 -2.01 14.62
C LEU A 12 -12.28 -3.13 14.68
N LYS A 13 -11.71 -3.40 15.86
CA LYS A 13 -10.85 -4.56 16.12
C LYS A 13 -11.55 -5.86 15.77
N VAL A 14 -12.79 -6.03 16.23
CA VAL A 14 -13.58 -7.25 15.96
C VAL A 14 -13.82 -7.41 14.45
N GLU A 15 -14.12 -6.32 13.74
CA GLU A 15 -14.31 -6.32 12.29
C GLU A 15 -13.00 -6.66 11.56
N PHE A 16 -11.90 -5.99 11.93
CA PHE A 16 -10.58 -6.21 11.38
C PHE A 16 -10.14 -7.66 11.54
N GLN A 17 -10.20 -8.22 12.75
CA GLN A 17 -9.68 -9.56 13.06
C GLN A 17 -10.52 -10.69 12.43
N ASN A 18 -11.83 -10.48 12.25
CA ASN A 18 -12.72 -11.48 11.66
C ASN A 18 -12.88 -11.36 10.14
N ALA A 19 -12.30 -10.32 9.53
CA ALA A 19 -12.36 -10.14 8.09
C ALA A 19 -11.74 -11.31 7.32
N ARG A 20 -12.26 -11.54 6.12
CA ARG A 20 -11.75 -12.53 5.17
C ARG A 20 -11.23 -11.82 3.93
N PRO A 21 -10.18 -12.35 3.27
CA PRO A 21 -9.52 -13.63 3.51
C PRO A 21 -8.47 -13.62 4.65
N PHE A 22 -8.09 -12.43 5.12
CA PHE A 22 -7.20 -12.19 6.26
C PHE A 22 -7.64 -10.89 6.96
N PRO A 23 -7.08 -10.57 8.14
CA PRO A 23 -7.41 -9.34 8.84
C PRO A 23 -7.24 -8.07 7.99
N LEU A 24 -8.36 -7.35 7.84
CA LEU A 24 -8.52 -6.21 6.95
C LEU A 24 -9.67 -5.36 7.48
N LEU A 25 -9.49 -4.05 7.43
CA LEU A 25 -10.57 -3.08 7.60
C LEU A 25 -10.71 -2.22 6.35
N VAL A 26 -11.95 -2.05 5.88
CA VAL A 26 -12.31 -1.12 4.81
C VAL A 26 -13.12 0.00 5.45
N ILE A 27 -12.70 1.24 5.25
CA ILE A 27 -13.28 2.41 5.90
C ILE A 27 -13.71 3.38 4.82
N ASP A 28 -15.00 3.47 4.57
CA ASP A 28 -15.57 4.55 3.78
C ASP A 28 -15.59 5.84 4.60
N ASP A 29 -15.51 6.97 3.90
CA ASP A 29 -15.35 8.29 4.51
C ASP A 29 -14.17 8.34 5.50
N PHE A 30 -12.98 7.96 5.03
CA PHE A 30 -11.78 7.90 5.87
C PHE A 30 -11.42 9.28 6.45
N LEU A 31 -11.53 10.33 5.64
CA LEU A 31 -11.34 11.72 6.05
C LEU A 31 -12.67 12.47 6.01
N ASP A 32 -12.75 13.60 6.70
CA ASP A 32 -13.80 14.56 6.40
C ASP A 32 -13.76 14.94 4.91
N ALA A 33 -14.93 15.08 4.28
CA ALA A 33 -15.04 15.21 2.83
C ALA A 33 -14.25 16.41 2.27
N ALA A 34 -14.26 17.54 2.99
CA ALA A 34 -13.53 18.73 2.59
C ALA A 34 -12.01 18.52 2.59
N THR A 35 -11.47 17.80 3.57
CA THR A 35 -10.06 17.38 3.55
C THR A 35 -9.77 16.45 2.39
N ALA A 36 -10.61 15.43 2.13
CA ALA A 36 -10.36 14.48 1.04
C ALA A 36 -10.30 15.19 -0.33
N GLU A 37 -11.16 16.17 -0.56
CA GLU A 37 -11.16 16.99 -1.77
C GLU A 37 -9.88 17.82 -1.90
N LYS A 38 -9.48 18.53 -0.83
CA LYS A 38 -8.22 19.30 -0.83
C LYS A 38 -6.98 18.41 -1.00
N LEU A 39 -7.01 17.21 -0.44
CA LEU A 39 -5.92 16.25 -0.60
C LEU A 39 -5.84 15.72 -2.04
N LEU A 40 -6.98 15.61 -2.73
CA LEU A 40 -7.01 15.30 -4.16
C LEU A 40 -6.52 16.49 -5.01
N GLU A 41 -6.85 17.73 -4.63
CA GLU A 41 -6.34 18.95 -5.30
C GLU A 41 -4.81 19.07 -5.20
N GLU A 42 -4.23 18.67 -4.07
CA GLU A 42 -2.77 18.63 -3.85
C GLU A 42 -2.11 17.37 -4.45
N PHE A 43 -2.87 16.44 -5.04
CA PHE A 43 -2.32 15.21 -5.59
C PHE A 43 -1.45 15.52 -6.83
N PRO A 44 -0.18 15.10 -6.87
CA PRO A 44 0.72 15.46 -7.94
C PRO A 44 0.29 14.90 -9.30
N ALA A 45 0.49 15.71 -10.34
CA ALA A 45 0.28 15.28 -11.72
C ALA A 45 1.25 14.13 -12.09
N PRO A 46 0.86 13.20 -12.97
CA PRO A 46 1.70 12.04 -13.31
C PRO A 46 3.12 12.42 -13.77
N ASP A 47 3.27 13.48 -14.55
CA ASP A 47 4.54 13.98 -15.08
C ASP A 47 5.44 14.64 -14.02
N ALA A 48 4.86 15.09 -12.90
CA ALA A 48 5.59 15.59 -11.73
C ALA A 48 6.08 14.47 -10.79
N MET A 49 5.67 13.21 -11.03
CA MET A 49 6.03 12.07 -10.20
C MET A 49 7.07 11.16 -10.89
N PRO A 50 8.07 10.65 -10.17
CA PRO A 50 8.96 9.62 -10.69
C PRO A 50 8.20 8.37 -11.16
N LYS A 51 8.58 7.81 -12.32
CA LYS A 51 8.11 6.48 -12.73
C LYS A 51 8.66 5.44 -11.75
N SER A 52 7.78 4.54 -11.31
CA SER A 52 8.13 3.43 -10.42
C SER A 52 9.14 2.53 -11.11
N ARG A 53 10.28 2.30 -10.46
CA ARG A 53 11.42 1.56 -11.05
C ARG A 53 11.24 0.04 -10.96
N ASP A 54 10.25 -0.41 -10.18
CA ASP A 54 9.91 -1.82 -9.99
C ASP A 54 8.90 -2.33 -11.02
N TYR A 55 8.33 -1.43 -11.84
CA TYR A 55 7.29 -1.75 -12.82
C TYR A 55 7.77 -1.52 -14.26
N VAL A 56 8.22 -2.59 -14.91
CA VAL A 56 8.67 -2.55 -16.32
C VAL A 56 7.49 -2.51 -17.32
N PHE A 57 6.29 -2.94 -16.89
CA PHE A 57 5.14 -3.19 -17.78
C PHE A 57 3.89 -2.32 -17.50
N GLY A 58 4.04 -1.14 -16.91
CA GLY A 58 2.91 -0.22 -16.69
C GLY A 58 3.32 1.22 -16.37
N ASP A 59 2.41 2.16 -16.57
CA ASP A 59 2.60 3.59 -16.25
C ASP A 59 2.28 3.85 -14.78
N LYS A 60 3.15 3.35 -13.89
CA LYS A 60 3.05 3.53 -12.44
C LYS A 60 4.00 4.63 -12.00
N HIS A 61 3.51 5.56 -11.21
CA HIS A 61 4.28 6.64 -10.62
C HIS A 61 4.17 6.61 -9.09
N GLU A 62 5.25 6.96 -8.40
CA GLU A 62 5.31 6.97 -6.93
C GLU A 62 6.13 8.14 -6.38
N LEU A 63 5.67 8.76 -5.31
CA LEU A 63 6.33 9.89 -4.65
C LEU A 63 6.16 9.80 -3.12
N SER A 64 7.26 9.57 -2.39
CA SER A 64 7.19 9.37 -0.93
C SER A 64 7.00 10.66 -0.12
N SER A 65 7.35 11.82 -0.69
CA SER A 65 7.34 13.14 -0.05
C SER A 65 5.93 13.75 0.09
N VAL A 66 5.03 13.02 0.77
CA VAL A 66 3.63 13.44 0.96
C VAL A 66 3.52 14.78 1.66
N ALA A 67 4.28 14.97 2.75
CA ALA A 67 4.24 16.20 3.54
C ALA A 67 4.73 17.46 2.80
N GLU A 68 5.37 17.30 1.64
CA GLU A 68 5.96 18.40 0.87
C GLU A 68 5.02 18.90 -0.25
N GLN A 69 3.93 18.18 -0.55
CA GLN A 69 3.03 18.56 -1.66
C GLN A 69 2.13 19.74 -1.34
N GLY A 70 1.73 19.90 -0.08
CA GLY A 70 0.85 20.99 0.32
C GLY A 70 0.42 20.90 1.78
N PRO A 71 -0.30 21.93 2.27
CA PRO A 71 -0.71 22.01 3.68
C PRO A 71 -1.64 20.86 4.09
N THR A 72 -2.53 20.40 3.22
CA THR A 72 -3.45 19.30 3.51
C THR A 72 -2.71 17.96 3.55
N SER A 73 -1.79 17.76 2.61
CA SER A 73 -0.93 16.59 2.54
C SER A 73 0.00 16.51 3.74
N LYS A 74 0.54 17.65 4.18
CA LYS A 74 1.28 17.75 5.44
C LYS A 74 0.41 17.40 6.65
N ALA A 75 -0.79 17.96 6.75
CA ALA A 75 -1.69 17.66 7.86
C ALA A 75 -2.12 16.18 7.88
N PHE A 76 -2.27 15.56 6.71
CA PHE A 76 -2.54 14.13 6.58
C PHE A 76 -1.37 13.28 7.03
N TYR A 77 -0.16 13.61 6.59
CA TYR A 77 1.07 12.99 7.07
C TYR A 77 1.19 13.11 8.61
N ASP A 78 1.03 14.31 9.17
CA ASP A 78 1.13 14.55 10.61
C ASP A 78 0.05 13.76 11.38
N SER A 79 -1.16 13.60 10.81
CA SER A 79 -2.25 12.80 11.40
C SER A 79 -1.91 11.31 11.44
N LEU A 80 -1.28 10.77 10.39
CA LEU A 80 -0.78 9.38 10.38
C LEU A 80 0.39 9.16 11.34
N MET A 81 1.18 10.20 11.65
CA MET A 81 2.24 10.17 12.65
C MET A 81 1.75 10.37 14.09
N SER A 82 0.47 10.70 14.29
CA SER A 82 -0.07 11.06 15.60
C SER A 82 -0.17 9.87 16.56
N GLU A 83 -0.13 10.16 17.86
CA GLU A 83 -0.37 9.15 18.89
C GLU A 83 -1.77 8.52 18.79
N GLN A 84 -2.77 9.29 18.37
CA GLN A 84 -4.12 8.79 18.17
C GLN A 84 -4.14 7.69 17.09
N PHE A 85 -3.49 7.92 15.95
CA PHE A 85 -3.39 6.92 14.90
C PHE A 85 -2.55 5.71 15.34
N ARG A 86 -1.43 5.95 16.04
CA ARG A 86 -0.59 4.90 16.63
C ARG A 86 -1.39 3.99 17.56
N GLN A 87 -2.18 4.56 18.47
CA GLN A 87 -3.02 3.83 19.40
C GLN A 87 -4.11 3.05 18.66
N PHE A 88 -4.73 3.65 17.64
CA PHE A 88 -5.75 2.99 16.83
C PHE A 88 -5.21 1.73 16.15
N ILE A 89 -4.12 1.85 15.37
CA ILE A 89 -3.55 0.71 14.63
C ILE A 89 -3.03 -0.37 15.57
N SER A 90 -2.51 0.04 16.74
CA SER A 90 -2.02 -0.90 17.75
C SER A 90 -3.17 -1.70 18.39
N THR A 91 -4.28 -1.02 18.67
CA THR A 91 -5.48 -1.63 19.27
C THR A 91 -6.14 -2.65 18.34
N ILE A 92 -6.36 -2.30 17.07
CA ILE A 92 -7.02 -3.23 16.13
C ILE A 92 -6.17 -4.46 15.80
N SER A 93 -4.85 -4.35 15.90
CA SER A 93 -3.91 -5.41 15.54
C SER A 93 -3.38 -6.22 16.71
N ASP A 94 -3.66 -5.82 17.96
CA ASP A 94 -3.05 -6.38 19.18
C ASP A 94 -1.51 -6.36 19.16
N LYS A 95 -0.93 -5.29 18.63
CA LYS A 95 0.52 -5.11 18.49
C LYS A 95 0.91 -3.69 18.80
N GLU A 96 2.10 -3.48 19.34
CA GLU A 96 2.65 -2.13 19.42
C GLU A 96 3.24 -1.74 18.06
N LEU A 97 2.58 -0.82 17.37
CA LEU A 97 2.94 -0.41 16.02
C LEU A 97 3.28 1.06 15.94
N PHE A 98 4.07 1.42 14.93
CA PHE A 98 4.35 2.79 14.53
C PHE A 98 4.40 2.88 13.01
N VAL A 99 4.09 4.03 12.45
CA VAL A 99 4.17 4.25 11.00
C VAL A 99 5.60 4.66 10.63
N ASP A 100 6.10 4.18 9.50
CA ASP A 100 7.39 4.63 8.97
C ASP A 100 7.33 6.13 8.61
N PRO A 101 8.16 7.01 9.22
CA PRO A 101 8.12 8.45 8.97
C PRO A 101 8.64 8.85 7.59
N VAL A 102 9.38 7.99 6.88
CA VAL A 102 9.90 8.34 5.55
C VAL A 102 9.04 7.80 4.41
N PHE A 103 7.97 7.05 4.72
CA PHE A 103 7.06 6.43 3.76
C PHE A 103 7.82 5.64 2.69
N HIS A 104 8.80 4.83 3.10
CA HIS A 104 9.63 4.06 2.18
C HIS A 104 8.77 3.08 1.37
N GLY A 105 8.73 3.27 0.05
CA GLY A 105 7.86 2.51 -0.87
C GLY A 105 6.37 2.86 -0.74
N GLY A 106 6.02 3.85 0.08
CA GLY A 106 4.68 4.41 0.26
C GLY A 106 4.51 5.72 -0.52
N GLY A 107 3.74 6.63 0.05
CA GLY A 107 3.45 7.94 -0.51
C GLY A 107 2.34 7.95 -1.56
N PHE A 108 2.36 8.96 -2.43
CA PHE A 108 1.43 9.08 -3.55
C PHE A 108 1.74 8.02 -4.60
N HIS A 109 0.75 7.21 -4.96
CA HIS A 109 0.82 6.23 -6.04
C HIS A 109 -0.22 6.54 -7.09
N GLN A 110 0.19 6.54 -8.35
CA GLN A 110 -0.67 6.83 -9.49
C GLN A 110 -0.46 5.81 -10.62
N SER A 111 -1.54 5.39 -11.27
CA SER A 111 -1.47 4.48 -12.42
C SER A 111 -2.46 4.88 -13.52
N GLY A 112 -1.96 4.97 -14.75
CA GLY A 112 -2.76 5.31 -15.94
C GLY A 112 -3.48 4.11 -16.57
N ASP A 113 -4.02 4.34 -17.78
CA ASP A 113 -4.72 3.32 -18.56
C ASP A 113 -3.87 2.05 -18.78
N GLY A 114 -4.52 0.89 -18.74
CA GLY A 114 -3.86 -0.41 -18.84
C GLY A 114 -3.00 -0.79 -17.64
N GLY A 115 -2.87 0.07 -16.62
CA GLY A 115 -2.15 -0.19 -15.39
C GLY A 115 -2.75 -1.36 -14.60
N PHE A 116 -1.88 -2.20 -14.02
CA PHE A 116 -2.23 -3.33 -13.17
C PHE A 116 -1.12 -3.56 -12.15
N LEU A 117 -1.41 -4.29 -11.07
CA LEU A 117 -0.42 -4.79 -10.14
C LEU A 117 -0.59 -6.31 -9.99
N ASP A 118 0.44 -7.06 -10.39
CA ASP A 118 0.45 -8.52 -10.28
C ASP A 118 0.26 -8.92 -8.81
N THR A 119 -0.42 -10.05 -8.59
CA THR A 119 -0.59 -10.59 -7.24
C THR A 119 0.78 -10.85 -6.60
N HIS A 120 0.98 -10.35 -5.39
CA HIS A 120 2.22 -10.51 -4.64
C HIS A 120 1.97 -10.55 -3.13
N VAL A 121 3.00 -10.92 -2.38
CA VAL A 121 3.12 -10.64 -0.94
C VAL A 121 4.27 -9.67 -0.73
N ASP A 122 4.08 -8.71 0.16
CA ASP A 122 5.09 -7.71 0.48
C ASP A 122 6.34 -8.28 1.16
N PHE A 123 7.46 -7.56 1.05
CA PHE A 123 8.60 -7.74 1.94
C PHE A 123 8.17 -7.58 3.42
N ASN A 124 8.81 -8.31 4.33
CA ASN A 124 8.44 -8.30 5.75
C ASN A 124 9.28 -7.37 6.62
N MET A 125 10.52 -7.03 6.21
CA MET A 125 11.43 -6.21 7.01
C MET A 125 11.74 -4.90 6.28
N HIS A 126 11.81 -3.79 7.03
CA HIS A 126 12.16 -2.50 6.45
C HIS A 126 13.58 -2.55 5.82
N PRO A 127 13.79 -2.09 4.57
CA PRO A 127 15.07 -2.25 3.88
C PRO A 127 16.26 -1.55 4.56
N LEU A 128 16.01 -0.50 5.34
CA LEU A 128 17.02 0.28 6.05
C LEU A 128 17.05 0.03 7.57
N HIS A 129 16.08 -0.74 8.11
CA HIS A 129 15.95 -0.99 9.55
C HIS A 129 15.66 -2.47 9.79
N SER A 130 16.71 -3.24 10.13
CA SER A 130 16.63 -4.70 10.31
C SER A 130 15.82 -5.15 11.53
N ASP A 131 15.43 -4.23 12.39
CA ASP A 131 14.60 -4.42 13.58
C ASP A 131 13.12 -4.00 13.35
N TRP A 132 12.74 -3.59 12.12
CA TRP A 132 11.39 -3.14 11.81
C TRP A 132 10.66 -4.17 10.95
N LYS A 133 9.68 -4.84 11.55
CA LYS A 133 8.82 -5.80 10.85
C LYS A 133 7.55 -5.11 10.35
N ARG A 134 7.37 -5.05 9.04
CA ARG A 134 6.14 -4.56 8.40
C ARG A 134 4.97 -5.45 8.83
N THR A 135 3.94 -4.81 9.38
CA THR A 135 2.80 -5.51 9.96
C THR A 135 1.48 -5.08 9.33
N LEU A 136 1.34 -3.79 8.98
CA LEU A 136 0.14 -3.28 8.31
C LEU A 136 0.49 -2.46 7.08
N ASN A 137 -0.38 -2.54 6.07
CA ASN A 137 -0.50 -1.57 5.01
C ASN A 137 -1.69 -0.67 5.28
N VAL A 138 -1.49 0.64 5.15
CA VAL A 138 -2.52 1.67 5.25
C VAL A 138 -2.62 2.34 3.88
N LEU A 139 -3.80 2.29 3.28
CA LEU A 139 -4.07 2.86 1.95
C LEU A 139 -5.24 3.83 2.06
N LEU A 140 -5.18 4.93 1.30
CA LEU A 140 -6.30 5.83 1.06
C LEU A 140 -6.49 6.01 -0.44
N TYR A 141 -7.70 5.76 -0.94
CA TYR A 141 -8.06 6.00 -2.33
C TYR A 141 -8.67 7.39 -2.52
N LEU A 142 -8.28 8.07 -3.60
CA LEU A 142 -8.72 9.42 -3.96
C LEU A 142 -9.28 9.46 -5.38
N ASN A 143 -10.07 8.44 -5.75
CA ASN A 143 -10.60 8.30 -7.11
C ASN A 143 -12.05 8.77 -7.19
N LYS A 144 -12.25 10.04 -7.52
CA LYS A 144 -13.57 10.64 -7.69
C LYS A 144 -14.28 10.06 -8.91
N ASP A 145 -15.59 9.83 -8.78
CA ASP A 145 -16.47 9.34 -9.85
C ASP A 145 -15.99 8.04 -10.52
N TRP A 146 -15.35 7.15 -9.75
CA TRP A 146 -14.82 5.88 -10.27
C TRP A 146 -15.96 4.99 -10.79
N GLN A 147 -15.86 4.56 -12.05
CA GLN A 147 -16.85 3.69 -12.67
C GLN A 147 -16.41 2.23 -12.58
N SER A 148 -17.32 1.32 -12.22
CA SER A 148 -16.98 -0.12 -12.14
C SER A 148 -16.47 -0.69 -13.48
N ALA A 149 -16.84 -0.10 -14.61
CA ALA A 149 -16.33 -0.47 -15.93
C ALA A 149 -14.82 -0.21 -16.13
N TYR A 150 -14.22 0.66 -15.32
CA TYR A 150 -12.78 0.95 -15.33
C TYR A 150 -11.94 -0.15 -14.68
N ASP A 151 -12.58 -1.00 -13.88
CA ASP A 151 -11.93 -2.00 -13.04
C ASP A 151 -10.94 -1.36 -12.03
N GLY A 152 -9.71 -1.86 -11.89
CA GLY A 152 -8.71 -1.29 -10.95
C GLY A 152 -8.93 -1.67 -9.50
N ARG A 153 -9.86 -2.60 -9.25
CA ARG A 153 -10.17 -3.13 -7.92
C ARG A 153 -8.94 -3.81 -7.31
N LEU A 154 -8.72 -3.56 -6.03
CA LEU A 154 -7.76 -4.32 -5.23
C LEU A 154 -8.27 -5.76 -5.15
N LEU A 155 -7.42 -6.71 -5.51
CA LEU A 155 -7.67 -8.14 -5.43
C LEU A 155 -6.90 -8.66 -4.22
N ILE A 156 -7.58 -9.34 -3.30
CA ILE A 156 -6.95 -9.93 -2.11
C ILE A 156 -7.35 -11.41 -1.95
N LYS A 157 -6.39 -12.25 -1.55
CA LYS A 157 -6.58 -13.70 -1.32
C LYS A 157 -5.61 -14.23 -0.27
N SER A 158 -5.96 -15.33 0.40
CA SER A 158 -5.06 -15.96 1.39
C SER A 158 -4.07 -16.94 0.77
N ARG A 159 -4.38 -17.40 -0.45
CA ARG A 159 -3.55 -18.32 -1.23
C ARG A 159 -3.52 -17.89 -2.71
N PRO A 160 -2.44 -18.18 -3.46
CA PRO A 160 -2.30 -17.75 -4.85
C PRO A 160 -3.40 -18.25 -5.80
N ASP A 161 -3.92 -19.43 -5.53
CA ASP A 161 -4.89 -20.19 -6.34
C ASP A 161 -6.36 -19.92 -5.98
N GLU A 162 -6.61 -19.13 -4.93
CA GLU A 162 -7.97 -18.75 -4.54
C GLU A 162 -8.57 -17.67 -5.45
N GLU A 163 -9.90 -17.70 -5.56
CA GLU A 163 -10.68 -16.59 -6.10
C GLU A 163 -10.53 -15.36 -5.20
N PRO A 164 -10.08 -14.21 -5.74
CA PRO A 164 -9.83 -13.03 -4.92
C PRO A 164 -11.12 -12.33 -4.49
N ARG A 165 -11.14 -11.85 -3.25
CA ARG A 165 -12.07 -10.79 -2.85
C ARG A 165 -11.63 -9.49 -3.54
N ALA A 166 -12.58 -8.79 -4.15
CA ALA A 166 -12.33 -7.53 -4.84
C ALA A 166 -12.83 -6.33 -4.02
N ILE A 167 -12.07 -5.24 -4.00
CA ILE A 167 -12.44 -3.98 -3.33
C ILE A 167 -12.24 -2.83 -4.32
N GLU A 168 -13.31 -2.08 -4.58
CA GLU A 168 -13.27 -0.93 -5.48
C GLU A 168 -12.45 0.22 -4.88
N PRO A 169 -11.63 0.92 -5.68
CA PRO A 169 -10.74 1.96 -5.20
C PRO A 169 -11.47 3.31 -5.09
N LEU A 170 -12.61 3.37 -4.39
CA LEU A 170 -13.49 4.54 -4.39
C LEU A 170 -12.88 5.75 -3.69
N PHE A 171 -13.36 6.95 -4.04
CA PHE A 171 -12.96 8.19 -3.37
C PHE A 171 -13.18 8.12 -1.85
N ASN A 172 -12.18 8.59 -1.10
CA ASN A 172 -12.19 8.66 0.37
C ASN A 172 -12.37 7.29 1.07
N ARG A 173 -12.08 6.19 0.38
CA ARG A 173 -12.03 4.84 0.97
C ARG A 173 -10.63 4.54 1.47
N GLY A 174 -10.51 4.32 2.78
CA GLY A 174 -9.31 3.83 3.43
C GLY A 174 -9.31 2.31 3.59
N LEU A 175 -8.12 1.71 3.58
CA LEU A 175 -7.92 0.30 3.92
C LEU A 175 -6.77 0.17 4.91
N ILE A 176 -6.96 -0.68 5.91
CA ILE A 176 -5.89 -1.12 6.81
C ILE A 176 -5.84 -2.64 6.74
N MET A 177 -4.75 -3.20 6.23
CA MET A 177 -4.63 -4.65 6.02
C MET A 177 -3.37 -5.20 6.65
N VAL A 178 -3.47 -6.39 7.23
CA VAL A 178 -2.28 -7.10 7.75
C VAL A 178 -1.34 -7.48 6.60
N THR A 179 -0.05 -7.56 6.91
CA THR A 179 0.99 -8.01 5.99
C THR A 179 1.71 -9.24 6.54
N ASP A 180 1.57 -10.37 5.86
CA ASP A 180 2.26 -11.63 6.16
C ASP A 180 2.51 -12.43 4.87
N ASP A 181 2.90 -13.71 4.97
CA ASP A 181 3.22 -14.56 3.81
C ASP A 181 1.98 -15.14 3.11
N ARG A 182 0.79 -14.81 3.61
CA ARG A 182 -0.52 -15.24 3.11
C ARG A 182 -1.38 -14.05 2.70
N THR A 183 -0.92 -12.81 2.86
CA THR A 183 -1.67 -11.63 2.44
C THR A 183 -1.41 -11.30 0.98
N TYR A 184 -1.84 -12.19 0.08
CA TYR A 184 -1.67 -11.98 -1.37
C TYR A 184 -2.58 -10.86 -1.84
N HIS A 185 -2.00 -9.92 -2.58
CA HIS A 185 -2.77 -8.81 -3.13
C HIS A 185 -2.16 -8.25 -4.42
N GLY A 186 -2.99 -7.54 -5.18
CA GLY A 186 -2.64 -6.86 -6.42
C GLY A 186 -3.82 -5.98 -6.84
N PHE A 187 -3.77 -5.34 -7.99
CA PHE A 187 -4.96 -4.67 -8.53
C PHE A 187 -5.18 -5.02 -9.99
N LYS A 188 -6.45 -5.22 -10.33
CA LYS A 188 -6.85 -5.68 -11.66
C LYS A 188 -6.53 -4.63 -12.71
N LYS A 189 -6.21 -5.10 -13.92
CA LYS A 189 -5.93 -4.24 -15.07
C LYS A 189 -7.11 -3.31 -15.34
N MET A 190 -6.80 -2.03 -15.52
CA MET A 190 -7.78 -0.98 -15.77
C MET A 190 -7.99 -0.69 -17.25
N SER A 191 -9.13 -0.08 -17.55
CA SER A 191 -9.45 0.52 -18.85
C SER A 191 -9.98 1.93 -18.60
N LEU A 192 -9.12 2.94 -18.73
CA LEU A 192 -9.37 4.32 -18.32
C LEU A 192 -9.49 5.24 -19.54
N PRO A 193 -10.41 6.22 -19.52
CA PRO A 193 -10.40 7.28 -20.50
C PRO A 193 -9.16 8.19 -20.33
N PRO A 194 -8.78 8.97 -21.36
CA PRO A 194 -7.65 9.89 -21.28
C PRO A 194 -7.75 10.85 -20.09
N GLY A 195 -6.65 11.02 -19.36
CA GLY A 195 -6.56 11.93 -18.20
C GLY A 195 -7.08 11.34 -16.88
N VAL A 196 -7.74 10.19 -16.89
CA VAL A 196 -8.14 9.49 -15.66
C VAL A 196 -7.02 8.56 -15.20
N THR A 197 -6.72 8.60 -13.90
CA THR A 197 -5.72 7.76 -13.25
C THR A 197 -6.26 7.20 -11.95
N ARG A 198 -5.80 6.01 -11.58
CA ARG A 198 -6.01 5.44 -10.26
C ARG A 198 -5.00 6.02 -9.28
N LYS A 199 -5.49 6.69 -8.25
CA LYS A 199 -4.77 7.40 -7.20
C LYS A 199 -4.95 6.71 -5.85
N SER A 200 -3.84 6.54 -5.16
CA SER A 200 -3.83 6.17 -3.74
C SER A 200 -2.70 6.84 -3.00
N ILE A 201 -2.84 7.01 -1.69
CA ILE A 201 -1.74 7.30 -0.79
C ILE A 201 -1.52 6.07 0.08
N ALA A 202 -0.27 5.63 0.22
CA ALA A 202 0.09 4.45 0.99
C ALA A 202 1.09 4.78 2.11
N THR A 203 0.94 4.16 3.27
CA THR A 203 1.99 4.08 4.28
C THR A 203 1.96 2.72 4.97
N TYR A 204 3.00 2.42 5.73
CA TYR A 204 3.20 1.10 6.32
C TYR A 204 3.49 1.23 7.81
N ALA A 205 2.86 0.36 8.60
CA ALA A 205 3.11 0.28 10.02
C ALA A 205 4.01 -0.90 10.37
N TYR A 206 4.90 -0.68 11.31
CA TYR A 206 5.97 -1.58 11.71
C TYR A 206 5.89 -1.91 13.19
N GLU A 207 6.32 -3.12 13.52
CA GLU A 207 6.56 -3.64 14.86
C GLU A 207 8.08 -3.67 15.09
N LYS A 208 8.55 -3.21 16.26
CA LYS A 208 9.95 -3.41 16.66
C LYS A 208 10.16 -4.86 17.05
N VAL A 209 11.13 -5.51 16.43
CA VAL A 209 11.53 -6.89 16.74
C VAL A 209 13.03 -6.95 17.03
N PRO A 210 13.51 -7.90 17.85
CA PRO A 210 14.94 -8.05 18.09
C PRO A 210 15.69 -8.27 16.77
N GLU A 211 16.85 -7.64 16.60
CA GLU A 211 17.67 -7.82 15.41
C GLU A 211 18.01 -9.31 15.21
N GLY A 212 17.92 -9.78 13.96
CA GLY A 212 18.19 -11.18 13.61
C GLY A 212 17.12 -12.19 14.03
N SER A 213 16.05 -11.76 14.72
CA SER A 213 14.94 -12.66 15.10
C SER A 213 14.08 -13.11 13.91
N MET A 214 14.16 -12.40 12.78
CA MET A 214 13.35 -12.63 11.59
C MET A 214 14.24 -12.74 10.35
N VAL A 215 13.91 -13.67 9.45
CA VAL A 215 14.54 -13.74 8.13
C VAL A 215 13.86 -12.73 7.20
N ALA A 216 14.65 -11.81 6.64
CA ALA A 216 14.16 -10.87 5.65
C ALA A 216 13.73 -11.59 4.36
N ARG A 217 12.52 -11.31 3.90
CA ARG A 217 11.97 -11.76 2.63
C ARG A 217 11.81 -10.57 1.68
N THR A 218 12.04 -10.81 0.40
CA THR A 218 11.72 -9.86 -0.68
C THR A 218 10.25 -9.97 -1.04
N THR A 219 9.73 -9.02 -1.82
CA THR A 219 8.38 -9.09 -2.38
C THR A 219 8.22 -10.36 -3.22
N GLY A 220 7.32 -11.24 -2.80
CA GLY A 220 7.08 -12.52 -3.46
C GLY A 220 5.99 -12.38 -4.52
N TRP A 221 6.36 -12.45 -5.80
CA TRP A 221 5.43 -12.30 -6.92
C TRP A 221 4.75 -13.62 -7.29
N SER A 222 3.44 -13.56 -7.52
CA SER A 222 2.61 -14.64 -8.06
C SER A 222 1.84 -14.14 -9.29
N PRO A 223 2.51 -13.99 -10.46
CA PRO A 223 1.88 -13.43 -11.64
C PRO A 223 0.78 -14.37 -12.15
N GLU A 224 -0.44 -13.85 -12.31
CA GLU A 224 -1.60 -14.64 -12.76
C GLU A 224 -1.42 -15.14 -14.21
N ALA A 225 -0.58 -14.46 -15.00
CA ALA A 225 -0.28 -14.79 -16.39
C ALA A 225 1.07 -15.50 -16.62
N ALA A 226 1.78 -15.94 -15.56
CA ALA A 226 3.10 -16.55 -15.74
C ALA A 226 3.02 -18.04 -16.10
N GLY A 227 3.26 -18.34 -17.38
CA GLY A 227 3.66 -19.67 -17.83
C GLY A 227 4.92 -20.17 -17.07
N PRO A 228 5.21 -21.48 -17.09
CA PRO A 228 6.22 -22.12 -16.24
C PRO A 228 7.62 -21.46 -16.30
N LEU A 229 8.01 -20.91 -17.44
CA LEU A 229 9.29 -20.20 -17.63
C LEU A 229 9.41 -18.91 -16.80
N LYS A 230 8.33 -18.12 -16.68
CA LYS A 230 8.32 -16.87 -15.90
C LYS A 230 8.33 -17.13 -14.39
N ARG A 231 7.72 -18.23 -13.93
CA ARG A 231 7.79 -18.66 -12.52
C ARG A 231 9.22 -19.05 -12.11
N ALA A 232 9.95 -19.70 -13.03
CA ALA A 232 11.37 -20.01 -12.81
C ALA A 232 12.23 -18.74 -12.77
N PHE A 233 11.96 -17.76 -13.64
CA PHE A 233 12.65 -16.48 -13.64
C PHE A 233 12.41 -15.66 -12.36
N ALA A 234 11.16 -15.59 -11.87
CA ALA A 234 10.82 -14.91 -10.61
C ALA A 234 11.62 -15.46 -9.41
N ARG A 235 11.79 -16.79 -9.32
CA ARG A 235 12.60 -17.42 -8.27
C ARG A 235 14.07 -17.00 -8.26
N HIS A 236 14.65 -16.72 -9.42
CA HIS A 236 16.04 -16.28 -9.55
C HIS A 236 16.18 -14.75 -9.48
N TYR A 237 15.12 -14.03 -9.85
CA TYR A 237 15.02 -12.58 -9.73
C TYR A 237 15.11 -12.15 -8.26
N ASP A 238 14.48 -12.87 -7.33
CA ASP A 238 14.58 -12.59 -5.90
C ASP A 238 16.03 -12.63 -5.38
N THR A 239 16.83 -13.59 -5.85
CA THR A 239 18.26 -13.68 -5.50
C THR A 239 19.06 -12.53 -6.11
N ALA A 240 18.78 -12.18 -7.37
CA ALA A 240 19.44 -11.08 -8.07
C ALA A 240 19.11 -9.72 -7.43
N VAL A 241 17.85 -9.48 -7.03
CA VAL A 241 17.44 -8.29 -6.31
C VAL A 241 18.09 -8.23 -4.94
N ARG A 242 18.16 -9.35 -4.19
CA ARG A 242 18.85 -9.39 -2.89
C ARG A 242 20.33 -9.02 -3.01
N VAL A 243 21.02 -9.55 -4.02
CA VAL A 243 22.43 -9.23 -4.30
C VAL A 243 22.58 -7.77 -4.73
N LYS A 244 21.70 -7.27 -5.60
CA LYS A 244 21.70 -5.87 -6.04
C LYS A 244 21.45 -4.90 -4.88
N THR A 245 20.43 -5.14 -4.06
CA THR A 245 20.10 -4.29 -2.90
C THR A 245 21.22 -4.30 -1.87
N LYS A 246 21.89 -5.43 -1.67
CA LYS A 246 23.06 -5.53 -0.79
C LYS A 246 24.29 -4.77 -1.31
N LEU A 247 24.48 -4.72 -2.63
CA LEU A 247 25.63 -4.07 -3.27
C LEU A 247 25.41 -2.57 -3.58
N PHE A 248 24.17 -2.17 -3.86
CA PHE A 248 23.84 -0.85 -4.41
C PHE A 248 22.72 -0.12 -3.65
N GLY A 249 22.17 -0.71 -2.58
CA GLY A 249 20.99 -0.18 -1.89
C GLY A 249 19.68 -0.44 -2.64
N SER A 250 18.54 -0.15 -1.99
CA SER A 250 17.22 -0.24 -2.65
C SER A 250 17.01 0.96 -3.56
N ALA A 251 16.60 0.73 -4.82
CA ALA A 251 16.35 1.82 -5.78
C ALA A 251 15.15 2.71 -5.40
N THR A 252 14.20 2.18 -4.63
CA THR A 252 13.06 2.93 -4.05
C THR A 252 13.49 3.95 -3.00
N ALA A 253 14.68 3.83 -2.41
CA ALA A 253 15.19 4.79 -1.42
C ALA A 253 15.41 6.20 -2.01
N ASN A 254 15.47 6.33 -3.34
CA ASN A 254 15.77 7.57 -4.04
C ASN A 254 14.53 8.23 -4.69
N ASN A 255 13.32 7.68 -4.51
CA ASN A 255 12.07 8.28 -5.00
C ASN A 255 11.49 9.26 -3.96
N ARG A 256 12.35 10.17 -3.47
CA ARG A 256 11.99 11.25 -2.55
C ARG A 256 11.70 12.53 -3.32
#